data_AF-N9HNG3-F1
#
_entry.id   AF-N9HNG3-F1
#
_cell.length_a   1.000
_cell.length_b   1.000
_cell.length_c   1.000
_cell.angle_alpha   90.00
_cell.angle_beta   90.00
_cell.angle_gamma   90.00
#
_symmetry.space_group_name_H-M   'P 1'
#
loop_
_entity.id
_entity.type
_entity.pdbx_description
1 polymer ?
#
loop_
_entity_poly.entity_id
_entity_poly.type
_entity_poly.pdbx_seq_one_letter_code
_entity_poly.pdbx_strand_id
1 'polypeptide(L)'
;MSIHPDPNLNRLNVLGEPLSSCCFDPITGYFRNGFCHTATTDLGQHTVCAQMTSEFLNFSQKVGNDLITPLPELDFPGLQPGDFWCICVTRWVEAYEAGQAPPIKLQACHKAVLAYVPLNILEEYAV
;
A
#
# COMPACT_ATOMS: atom_id res chain seq x y z
N MET A 1 11.35 13.64 12.96
CA MET A 1 10.18 12.81 12.59
C MET A 1 10.23 11.59 13.50
N SER A 2 9.13 11.28 14.19
CA SER A 2 9.10 10.06 15.00
C SER A 2 9.27 8.88 14.05
N ILE A 3 10.33 8.08 14.23
CA ILE A 3 10.54 6.83 13.48
C ILE A 3 9.52 5.75 13.86
N HIS A 4 8.75 6.01 14.92
CA HIS A 4 7.74 5.11 15.44
C HIS A 4 6.34 5.60 15.07
N PRO A 5 5.52 4.74 14.45
CA PRO A 5 4.13 5.06 14.12
C PRO A 5 3.31 5.25 15.40
N ASP A 6 2.37 6.20 15.38
CA ASP A 6 1.43 6.39 16.49
C ASP A 6 0.51 5.16 16.60
N PRO A 7 0.51 4.43 17.72
CA PRO A 7 -0.30 3.22 17.89
C PRO A 7 -1.81 3.50 17.90
N ASN A 8 -2.25 4.71 18.25
CA ASN A 8 -3.68 5.05 18.22
C ASN A 8 -4.19 5.21 16.79
N LEU A 9 -3.36 5.74 15.91
CA LEU A 9 -3.66 5.87 14.48
C LEU A 9 -3.59 4.52 13.78
N ASN A 10 -2.54 3.76 14.06
CA ASN A 10 -2.08 2.63 13.26
C ASN A 10 -2.55 1.25 13.77
N ARG A 11 -3.61 1.22 14.59
CA ARG A 11 -4.04 -0.02 15.27
C ARG A 11 -4.79 -0.99 14.37
N LEU A 12 -5.61 -0.48 13.46
CA LEU A 12 -6.67 -1.27 12.83
C LEU A 12 -6.54 -1.38 11.31
N ASN A 13 -6.91 -2.53 10.79
CA ASN A 13 -7.12 -2.76 9.37
C ASN A 13 -8.55 -2.39 8.93
N VAL A 14 -8.84 -2.52 7.63
CA VAL A 14 -10.16 -2.26 7.04
C VAL A 14 -11.27 -3.20 7.54
N LEU A 15 -10.92 -4.33 8.14
CA LEU A 15 -11.87 -5.27 8.77
C LEU A 15 -12.19 -4.89 10.23
N GLY A 16 -11.54 -3.87 10.77
CA GLY A 16 -11.69 -3.48 12.18
C GLY A 16 -10.88 -4.32 13.16
N GLU A 17 -9.98 -5.16 12.67
CA GLU A 17 -9.09 -6.03 13.44
C GLU A 17 -7.68 -5.40 13.57
N PRO A 18 -6.78 -5.93 14.43
CA PRO A 18 -5.40 -5.48 14.47
C PRO A 18 -4.70 -5.53 13.11
N LEU A 19 -3.97 -4.46 12.77
CA LEU A 19 -3.27 -4.36 11.49
C LEU A 19 -2.16 -5.41 11.39
N SER A 20 -2.22 -6.25 10.35
CA SER A 20 -1.19 -7.23 10.03
C SER A 20 -0.05 -6.62 9.22
N SER A 21 1.12 -7.27 9.24
CA SER A 21 2.24 -6.87 8.39
C SER A 21 1.90 -7.08 6.91
N CYS A 22 2.32 -6.14 6.07
CA CYS A 22 2.24 -6.25 4.62
C CYS A 22 3.36 -7.14 4.09
N CYS A 23 4.63 -6.72 4.26
CA CYS A 23 5.81 -7.46 3.81
C CYS A 23 7.09 -7.04 4.54
N PHE A 24 8.06 -7.95 4.70
CA PHE A 24 9.38 -7.64 5.27
C PHE A 24 10.53 -7.86 4.28
N ASP A 25 10.28 -8.50 3.14
CA ASP A 25 11.26 -8.74 2.08
C ASP A 25 10.55 -8.70 0.71
N PRO A 26 10.58 -7.55 0.00
CA PRO A 26 11.25 -6.31 0.39
C PRO A 26 10.52 -5.59 1.55
N ILE A 27 11.27 -4.90 2.42
CA ILE A 27 10.68 -4.17 3.55
C ILE A 27 9.90 -2.94 3.07
N THR A 28 8.61 -2.91 3.39
CA THR A 28 7.67 -1.90 2.90
C THR A 28 7.21 -0.93 3.99
N GLY A 29 6.30 -0.03 3.63
CA GLY A 29 5.66 0.94 4.50
C GLY A 29 6.36 2.30 4.48
N TYR A 30 5.60 3.36 4.75
CA TYR A 30 6.13 4.72 4.88
C TYR A 30 7.24 4.80 5.94
N PHE A 31 7.09 4.06 7.03
CA PHE A 31 8.07 3.96 8.12
C PHE A 31 9.13 2.87 7.90
N ARG A 32 9.12 2.15 6.77
CA ARG A 32 9.99 0.99 6.50
C ARG A 32 10.03 -0.02 7.65
N ASN A 33 8.84 -0.38 8.15
CA ASN A 33 8.67 -1.34 9.25
C ASN A 33 7.84 -2.56 8.84
N GLY A 34 7.52 -2.70 7.56
CA GLY A 34 6.76 -3.81 6.99
C GLY A 34 5.24 -3.73 7.16
N PHE A 35 4.72 -2.66 7.74
CA PHE A 35 3.28 -2.40 7.87
C PHE A 35 2.87 -1.20 7.04
N CYS A 36 1.61 -1.16 6.59
CA CYS A 36 1.04 0.02 5.93
C CYS A 36 0.61 1.07 6.97
N HIS A 37 1.51 1.35 7.91
CA HIS A 37 1.39 2.41 8.88
C HIS A 37 1.54 3.77 8.20
N THR A 38 0.75 4.74 8.64
CA THR A 38 0.71 6.09 8.09
C THR A 38 0.84 7.14 9.20
N ALA A 39 0.97 8.40 8.80
CA ALA A 39 1.11 9.56 9.66
C ALA A 39 0.48 10.78 8.99
N THR A 40 0.26 11.85 9.75
CA THR A 40 -0.16 13.14 9.17
C THR A 40 0.86 13.71 8.17
N THR A 41 2.13 13.29 8.26
CA THR A 41 3.21 13.65 7.32
C THR A 41 3.28 12.73 6.09
N ASP A 42 2.57 11.61 6.09
CA ASP A 42 2.49 10.71 4.94
C ASP A 42 1.41 11.22 3.97
N LEU A 43 1.77 12.24 3.19
CA LEU A 43 0.85 12.87 2.23
C LEU A 43 0.35 11.89 1.17
N GLY A 44 1.11 10.85 0.86
CA GLY A 44 0.71 9.79 -0.06
C GLY A 44 -0.28 8.79 0.54
N GLN A 45 -0.37 8.71 1.87
CA GLN A 45 -1.17 7.74 2.61
C GLN A 45 -0.93 6.31 2.11
N HIS A 46 0.28 5.80 2.35
CA HIS A 46 0.74 4.46 1.98
C HIS A 46 0.07 3.37 2.82
N THR A 47 -1.24 3.23 2.62
CA THR A 47 -2.18 2.55 3.51
C THR A 47 -2.78 1.28 2.90
N VAL A 48 -2.52 1.01 1.62
CA VAL A 48 -3.01 -0.17 0.90
C VAL A 48 -1.87 -1.17 0.71
N CYS A 49 -1.99 -2.37 1.29
CA CYS A 49 -1.07 -3.47 1.04
C CYS A 49 -1.49 -4.21 -0.24
N ALA A 50 -0.79 -3.93 -1.35
CA ALA A 50 -1.08 -4.50 -2.66
C ALA A 50 -0.04 -5.54 -3.06
N GLN A 51 -0.48 -6.60 -3.72
CA GLN A 51 0.38 -7.53 -4.43
C GLN A 51 0.64 -6.99 -5.84
N MET A 52 1.88 -6.67 -6.15
CA MET A 52 2.26 -6.09 -7.42
C MET A 52 1.95 -7.06 -8.56
N THR A 53 1.38 -6.54 -9.63
CA THR A 53 1.16 -7.26 -10.89
C THR A 53 1.89 -6.55 -12.02
N SER A 54 2.21 -7.27 -13.10
CA SER A 54 2.82 -6.66 -14.28
C SER A 54 1.95 -5.53 -14.86
N GLU A 55 0.64 -5.74 -14.84
CA GLU A 55 -0.37 -4.79 -15.31
C GLU A 55 -0.36 -3.51 -14.48
N PHE A 56 -0.42 -3.64 -13.15
CA PHE A 56 -0.40 -2.50 -12.24
C PHE A 56 0.94 -1.75 -12.31
N LEU A 57 2.08 -2.44 -12.32
CA LEU A 57 3.39 -1.79 -12.38
C LEU A 57 3.55 -0.97 -13.67
N ASN A 58 3.15 -1.54 -14.81
CA ASN A 58 3.18 -0.84 -16.10
C ASN A 58 2.21 0.35 -16.13
N PHE A 59 1.00 0.19 -15.58
CA PHE A 59 0.04 1.27 -15.46
C PHE A 59 0.59 2.40 -14.59
N SER A 60 1.06 2.06 -13.39
CA SER A 60 1.60 2.97 -12.39
C SER A 60 2.74 3.81 -12.97
N GLN A 61 3.68 3.19 -13.69
CA GLN A 61 4.77 3.90 -14.35
C GLN A 61 4.24 4.91 -15.39
N LYS A 62 3.27 4.52 -16.22
CA LYS A 62 2.68 5.38 -17.26
C LYS A 62 1.97 6.62 -16.69
N VAL A 63 1.39 6.51 -15.49
CA VAL A 63 0.74 7.62 -14.79
C VAL A 63 1.68 8.37 -13.83
N GLY A 64 3.00 8.19 -14.01
CA GLY A 64 4.04 8.94 -13.31
C GLY A 64 4.34 8.45 -11.90
N ASN A 65 4.02 7.20 -11.58
CA ASN A 65 4.37 6.53 -10.33
C ASN A 65 5.25 5.31 -10.63
N ASP A 66 6.54 5.54 -10.87
CA ASP A 66 7.49 4.47 -11.16
C ASP A 66 7.81 3.68 -9.88
N LEU A 67 7.33 2.44 -9.83
CA LEU A 67 7.60 1.47 -8.77
C LEU A 67 8.55 0.35 -9.24
N ILE A 68 9.08 0.43 -10.46
CA ILE A 68 9.93 -0.59 -11.08
C ILE A 68 11.40 -0.20 -10.94
N THR A 69 11.72 1.07 -11.19
CA THR A 69 13.10 1.56 -11.17
C THR A 69 13.63 1.62 -9.72
N PRO A 70 14.74 0.92 -9.40
CA PRO A 70 15.35 1.00 -8.07
C PRO A 70 15.86 2.42 -7.77
N LEU A 71 15.70 2.87 -6.52
CA LEU A 71 16.24 4.12 -5.99
C LEU A 71 17.04 3.82 -4.72
N PRO A 72 18.34 3.44 -4.85
CA PRO A 72 19.18 3.05 -3.72
C PRO A 72 19.31 4.13 -2.64
N GLU A 73 19.27 5.40 -3.02
CA GLU A 73 19.32 6.54 -2.11
C GLU A 73 18.08 6.69 -1.22
N LEU A 74 16.99 6.01 -1.55
CA LEU A 74 15.73 5.96 -0.79
C LEU A 74 15.44 4.58 -0.19
N ASP A 75 16.42 3.68 -0.20
CA ASP A 75 16.27 2.27 0.18
C ASP A 75 15.06 1.62 -0.53
N PHE A 76 14.89 1.91 -1.82
CA PHE A 76 13.83 1.37 -2.64
C PHE A 76 14.41 0.40 -3.68
N PRO A 77 14.13 -0.91 -3.59
CA PRO A 77 14.77 -1.91 -4.44
C PRO A 77 14.24 -1.97 -5.88
N GLY A 78 13.13 -1.28 -6.16
CA GLY A 78 12.30 -1.56 -7.33
C GLY A 78 11.49 -2.83 -7.14
N LEU A 79 10.24 -2.83 -7.59
CA LEU A 79 9.29 -3.92 -7.33
C LEU A 79 9.09 -4.81 -8.56
N GLN A 80 8.76 -6.06 -8.29
CA GLN A 80 8.47 -7.08 -9.28
C GLN A 80 7.06 -7.67 -9.06
N PRO A 81 6.45 -8.28 -10.09
CA PRO A 81 5.20 -9.00 -9.91
C PRO A 81 5.31 -10.05 -8.80
N GLY A 82 4.33 -10.07 -7.90
CA GLY A 82 4.29 -10.94 -6.72
C GLY A 82 4.72 -10.26 -5.41
N ASP A 83 5.49 -9.18 -5.48
CA ASP A 83 5.89 -8.42 -4.29
C ASP A 83 4.68 -7.81 -3.59
N PHE A 84 4.71 -7.78 -2.25
CA PHE A 84 3.74 -7.02 -1.47
C PHE A 84 4.31 -5.66 -1.08
N TRP A 85 3.58 -4.59 -1.40
CA TRP A 85 4.01 -3.23 -1.11
C TRP A 85 2.87 -2.34 -0.62
N CYS A 86 3.21 -1.38 0.25
CA CYS A 86 2.26 -0.41 0.75
C CYS A 86 2.25 0.77 -0.22
N ILE A 87 1.19 0.90 -0.99
CA ILE A 87 1.02 1.96 -1.98
C ILE A 87 0.07 3.04 -1.47
N CYS A 88 0.19 4.24 -2.05
CA CYS A 88 -0.73 5.34 -1.83
C CYS A 88 -2.17 4.90 -2.16
N VAL A 89 -3.12 5.17 -1.26
CA VAL A 89 -4.53 4.83 -1.49
C VAL A 89 -5.07 5.45 -2.78
N THR A 90 -4.68 6.68 -3.09
CA THR A 90 -5.10 7.38 -4.31
C THR A 90 -4.55 6.72 -5.58
N ARG A 91 -3.36 6.11 -5.53
CA ARG A 91 -2.80 5.35 -6.67
C ARG A 91 -3.52 4.02 -6.87
N TRP A 92 -3.98 3.38 -5.79
CA TRP A 92 -4.82 2.20 -5.91
C TRP A 92 -6.20 2.56 -6.51
N VAL A 93 -6.81 3.67 -6.07
CA VAL A 93 -8.09 4.17 -6.62
C VAL A 93 -7.96 4.50 -8.11
N GLU A 94 -6.90 5.22 -8.50
CA GLU A 94 -6.61 5.54 -9.90
C GLU A 94 -6.50 4.26 -10.76
N ALA A 95 -5.83 3.22 -10.23
CA ALA A 95 -5.74 1.93 -10.90
C ALA A 95 -7.08 1.19 -10.94
N TYR A 96 -7.90 1.27 -9.90
CA TYR A 96 -9.24 0.68 -9.86
C TYR A 96 -10.15 1.29 -10.94
N GLU A 97 -10.18 2.61 -11.04
CA GLU A 97 -10.95 3.34 -12.07
C GLU A 97 -10.48 3.00 -13.49
N ALA A 98 -9.20 2.67 -13.66
CA ALA A 98 -8.62 2.23 -14.94
C ALA A 98 -8.77 0.72 -15.20
N GLY A 99 -9.36 -0.06 -14.29
CA GLY A 99 -9.46 -1.52 -14.38
C GLY A 99 -8.10 -2.24 -14.29
N GLN A 100 -7.11 -1.62 -13.65
CA GLN A 100 -5.74 -2.09 -13.47
C GLN A 100 -5.35 -2.25 -11.98
N ALA A 101 -6.32 -2.19 -11.06
CA ALA A 101 -6.04 -2.31 -9.64
C ALA A 101 -5.40 -3.67 -9.29
N PRO A 102 -4.32 -3.68 -8.51
CA PRO A 102 -3.69 -4.91 -8.05
C PRO A 102 -4.51 -5.56 -6.93
N PRO A 103 -4.39 -6.89 -6.74
CA PRO A 103 -4.96 -7.57 -5.57
C PRO A 103 -4.37 -7.05 -4.26
N ILE A 104 -5.10 -7.19 -3.17
CA ILE A 104 -4.73 -6.61 -1.86
C ILE A 104 -4.88 -7.59 -0.71
N LYS A 105 -4.02 -7.42 0.30
CA LYS A 105 -4.12 -8.15 1.57
C LYS A 105 -4.96 -7.34 2.56
N LEU A 106 -6.25 -7.63 2.68
CA LEU A 106 -7.20 -6.86 3.50
C LEU A 106 -6.73 -6.67 4.95
N GLN A 107 -6.22 -7.73 5.57
CA GLN A 107 -5.73 -7.70 6.95
C GLN A 107 -4.52 -6.77 7.17
N ALA A 108 -3.83 -6.39 6.09
CA ALA A 108 -2.69 -5.47 6.08
C ALA A 108 -3.01 -4.10 5.46
N CYS A 109 -4.25 -3.86 5.01
CA CYS A 109 -4.72 -2.55 4.57
C CYS A 109 -5.20 -1.75 5.79
N HIS A 110 -4.66 -0.55 5.98
CA HIS A 110 -4.97 0.31 7.11
C HIS A 110 -6.42 0.81 7.05
N LYS A 111 -7.08 0.95 8.22
CA LYS A 111 -8.50 1.35 8.31
C LYS A 111 -8.85 2.63 7.54
N ALA A 112 -7.91 3.57 7.44
CA ALA A 112 -8.10 4.84 6.72
C ALA A 112 -8.46 4.68 5.24
N VAL A 113 -8.15 3.53 4.62
CA VAL A 113 -8.54 3.24 3.22
C VAL A 113 -10.06 3.32 3.05
N LEU A 114 -10.84 3.01 4.08
CA LEU A 114 -12.31 3.08 4.05
C LEU A 114 -12.88 4.50 3.84
N ALA A 115 -12.06 5.54 3.99
CA ALA A 115 -12.44 6.91 3.64
C ALA A 115 -12.44 7.15 2.11
N TYR A 116 -11.80 6.25 1.34
CA TYR A 116 -11.62 6.36 -0.11
C TYR A 116 -12.37 5.26 -0.87
N VAL A 117 -12.36 4.04 -0.35
CA VAL A 117 -12.91 2.86 -1.02
C VAL A 117 -13.77 2.07 -0.03
N PRO A 118 -15.04 1.75 -0.36
CA PRO A 118 -15.89 0.98 0.53
C PRO A 118 -15.40 -0.48 0.63
N LEU A 119 -15.64 -1.12 1.78
CA LEU A 119 -15.11 -2.44 2.09
C LEU A 119 -15.49 -3.50 1.03
N ASN A 120 -16.73 -3.48 0.54
CA ASN A 120 -17.19 -4.46 -0.45
C ASN A 120 -16.38 -4.42 -1.75
N ILE A 121 -15.88 -3.25 -2.16
CA ILE A 121 -15.01 -3.12 -3.34
C ILE A 121 -13.62 -3.67 -3.02
N LEU A 122 -13.11 -3.41 -1.82
CA LEU A 122 -11.82 -3.98 -1.39
C LEU A 122 -11.87 -5.52 -1.33
N GLU A 123 -12.99 -6.09 -0.90
CA GLU A 123 -13.20 -7.54 -0.83
C GLU A 123 -13.14 -8.23 -2.20
N GLU A 124 -13.54 -7.55 -3.27
CA GLU A 124 -13.43 -8.08 -4.65
C GLU A 124 -11.98 -8.27 -5.12
N TYR A 125 -11.02 -7.59 -4.47
CA TYR A 125 -9.59 -7.64 -4.80
C TYR A 125 -8.76 -8.42 -3.77
N ALA A 126 -9.39 -9.06 -2.79
CA ALA A 126 -8.68 -9.74 -1.70
C ALA A 126 -7.90 -10.98 -2.17
N VAL A 127 -6.72 -11.20 -1.57
CA VAL A 127 -5.88 -12.42 -1.72
C VAL A 127 -5.45 -13.03 -0.40
#